data_AF-A0A0K8RIP9-F1
#
_entry.id   AF-A0A0K8RIP9-F1
#
_cell.length_a   1.000
_cell.length_b   1.000
_cell.length_c   1.000
_cell.angle_alpha   90.00
_cell.angle_beta   90.00
_cell.angle_gamma   90.00
#
_symmetry.space_group_name_H-M   'P 1'
#
loop_
_entity.id
_entity.type
_entity.pdbx_description
1 polymer ?
#
loop_
_entity_poly.entity_id
_entity_poly.type
_entity_poly.pdbx_seq_one_letter_code
_entity_poly.pdbx_strand_id
1 'polypeptide(L)'
;MQLTQFMVIMGFTHFSCGVQSTSSSDLDKNMICLAQSFRRTLTEKMQEKCSQIAELRRTLISFEGCRFTCGMKDTSNGHNFASKQVYTLKDGTPCGYNMVCQRGTCIDILEMNFV
;
A
#
# COMPACT_ATOMS: atom_id res chain seq x y z
N MET A 1 36.58 28.12 -11.00
CA MET A 1 36.08 27.02 -10.14
C MET A 1 34.58 27.14 -10.00
N GLN A 2 33.86 26.01 -10.01
CA GLN A 2 32.64 25.77 -9.22
C GLN A 2 31.33 26.52 -9.54
N LEU A 3 30.89 26.66 -10.79
CA LEU A 3 29.46 27.00 -11.04
C LEU A 3 28.67 25.94 -11.83
N THR A 4 29.33 25.11 -12.65
CA THR A 4 28.64 24.10 -13.48
C THR A 4 28.48 22.74 -12.82
N GLN A 5 29.24 22.44 -11.76
CA GLN A 5 29.15 21.16 -11.05
C GLN A 5 27.95 21.07 -10.08
N PHE A 6 27.35 22.19 -9.70
CA PHE A 6 26.22 22.20 -8.76
C PHE A 6 24.86 21.87 -9.42
N MET A 7 24.72 22.04 -10.73
CA MET A 7 23.47 21.69 -11.43
C MET A 7 23.31 20.19 -11.67
N VAL A 8 24.40 19.43 -11.71
CA VAL A 8 24.33 17.97 -11.93
C VAL A 8 23.89 17.23 -10.66
N ILE A 9 24.11 17.80 -9.48
CA ILE A 9 23.79 17.13 -8.20
C ILE A 9 22.31 17.29 -7.82
N MET A 10 21.61 18.33 -8.31
CA MET A 10 20.15 18.47 -8.15
C MET A 10 19.33 17.64 -9.16
N GLY A 11 19.98 16.88 -10.05
CA GLY A 11 19.31 16.01 -11.01
C GLY A 11 18.99 14.60 -10.48
N PHE A 12 19.66 14.16 -9.40
CA PHE A 12 19.53 12.80 -8.88
C PHE A 12 18.52 12.66 -7.72
N THR A 13 17.90 13.75 -7.26
CA THR A 13 16.98 13.71 -6.12
C THR A 13 15.53 13.42 -6.50
N HIS A 14 15.15 13.41 -7.80
CA HIS A 14 13.75 13.48 -8.21
C HIS A 14 13.20 12.33 -9.06
N PHE A 15 14.00 11.39 -9.57
CA PHE A 15 13.52 10.43 -10.59
C PHE A 15 12.98 9.09 -10.07
N SER A 16 13.08 8.79 -8.76
CA SER A 16 12.77 7.44 -8.25
C SER A 16 11.68 7.41 -7.19
N CYS A 17 10.63 8.23 -7.33
CA CYS A 17 9.55 8.45 -6.35
C CYS A 17 9.91 9.52 -5.31
N GLY A 18 9.88 10.77 -5.77
CA GLY A 18 10.09 11.95 -4.93
C GLY A 18 9.04 12.05 -3.85
N VAL A 19 9.51 12.21 -2.61
CA VAL A 19 8.73 12.36 -1.38
C VAL A 19 7.96 13.69 -1.40
N GLN A 20 6.89 13.77 -2.17
CA GLN A 20 5.91 14.85 -2.06
C GLN A 20 4.51 14.28 -2.16
N SER A 21 3.96 13.90 -1.01
CA SER A 21 2.50 13.79 -0.87
C SER A 21 2.10 14.17 0.53
N THR A 22 1.83 15.46 0.66
CA THR A 22 0.70 15.91 1.45
C THR A 22 -0.59 15.49 0.73
N SER A 23 -1.12 14.30 1.00
CA SER A 23 -2.58 14.09 1.15
C SER A 23 -2.92 12.64 1.53
N SER A 24 -3.90 12.56 2.41
CA SER A 24 -4.64 11.38 2.85
C SER A 24 -3.89 10.36 3.70
N SER A 25 -4.21 10.41 5.00
CA SER A 25 -4.09 9.32 5.97
C SER A 25 -4.36 7.94 5.37
N ASP A 26 -3.54 6.94 5.77
CA ASP A 26 -3.73 5.48 5.61
C ASP A 26 -3.20 4.75 4.35
N LEU A 27 -2.39 5.39 3.50
CA LEU A 27 -1.68 4.66 2.43
C LEU A 27 -0.18 4.51 2.72
N ASP A 28 0.33 3.28 2.58
CA ASP A 28 1.74 2.95 2.70
C ASP A 28 2.61 3.82 1.77
N LYS A 29 3.68 4.38 2.34
CA LYS A 29 4.64 5.23 1.64
C LYS A 29 5.26 4.52 0.44
N ASN A 30 5.44 3.20 0.50
CA ASN A 30 6.02 2.44 -0.61
C ASN A 30 5.11 2.40 -1.84
N MET A 31 3.79 2.45 -1.64
CA MET A 31 2.83 2.39 -2.74
C MET A 31 2.74 3.65 -3.56
N ILE A 32 3.21 4.79 -3.03
CA ILE A 32 3.10 6.07 -3.74
C ILE A 32 3.83 6.05 -5.09
N CYS A 33 4.79 5.14 -5.20
CA CYS A 33 5.60 4.90 -6.40
C CYS A 33 4.92 3.99 -7.42
N LEU A 34 3.79 3.39 -7.07
CA LEU A 34 2.98 2.61 -7.99
C LEU A 34 2.14 3.55 -8.86
N ALA A 35 1.91 3.14 -10.11
CA ALA A 35 1.02 3.87 -11.01
C ALA A 35 -0.35 4.12 -10.36
N GLN A 36 -0.86 5.34 -10.48
CA GLN A 36 -2.14 5.74 -9.84
C GLN A 36 -3.30 4.82 -10.23
N SER A 37 -3.37 4.40 -11.50
CA SER A 37 -4.37 3.46 -11.99
C SER A 37 -4.29 2.10 -11.29
N PHE A 38 -3.07 1.59 -11.08
CA PHE A 38 -2.84 0.35 -10.36
C PHE A 38 -3.27 0.46 -8.90
N ARG A 39 -2.88 1.55 -8.22
CA ARG A 39 -3.27 1.81 -6.81
C ARG A 39 -4.79 1.81 -6.66
N ARG A 40 -5.50 2.52 -7.54
CA ARG A 40 -6.95 2.58 -7.53
C ARG A 40 -7.57 1.19 -7.67
N THR A 41 -7.16 0.44 -8.69
CA THR A 41 -7.65 -0.93 -8.92
C THR A 41 -7.33 -1.86 -7.74
N LEU A 42 -6.17 -1.70 -7.12
CA LEU A 42 -5.77 -2.50 -5.96
C LEU A 42 -6.66 -2.19 -4.74
N THR A 43 -6.88 -0.91 -4.44
CA THR A 43 -7.80 -0.45 -3.38
C THR A 43 -9.23 -0.94 -3.62
N GLU A 44 -9.74 -0.84 -4.85
CA GLU A 44 -11.07 -1.34 -5.23
C GLU A 44 -11.21 -2.84 -4.97
N LYS A 45 -10.22 -3.64 -5.38
CA LYS A 45 -10.21 -5.09 -5.12
C LYS A 45 -10.15 -5.45 -3.65
N MET A 46 -9.41 -4.69 -2.84
CA MET A 46 -9.38 -4.88 -1.38
C MET A 46 -10.74 -4.56 -0.76
N GLN A 47 -11.35 -3.44 -1.16
CA GLN A 47 -12.66 -3.01 -0.68
C GLN A 47 -13.76 -4.01 -1.07
N GLU A 48 -13.73 -4.53 -2.29
CA GLU A 48 -14.63 -5.58 -2.75
C GLU A 48 -14.46 -6.83 -1.88
N LYS A 49 -13.22 -7.25 -1.62
CA LYS A 49 -12.93 -8.39 -0.76
C LYS A 49 -13.42 -8.19 0.67
N CYS A 50 -13.25 -7.00 1.25
CA CYS A 50 -13.81 -6.68 2.57
C CYS A 50 -15.34 -6.72 2.57
N SER A 51 -15.98 -6.23 1.50
CA SER A 51 -17.44 -6.16 1.38
C SER A 51 -18.11 -7.53 1.18
N GLN A 52 -17.39 -8.52 0.65
CA GLN A 52 -17.86 -9.90 0.51
C GLN A 52 -17.94 -10.68 1.83
N ILE A 53 -17.40 -10.14 2.93
CA ILE A 53 -17.43 -10.79 4.24
C ILE A 53 -18.83 -10.62 4.83
N ALA A 54 -19.63 -11.68 4.71
CA ALA A 54 -21.08 -11.69 4.97
C ALA A 54 -21.49 -11.31 6.41
N GLU A 55 -20.57 -11.37 7.37
CA GLU A 55 -20.96 -11.26 8.78
C GLU A 55 -21.20 -9.84 9.30
N LEU A 56 -20.72 -8.79 8.62
CA LEU A 56 -20.99 -7.38 8.90
C LEU A 56 -20.31 -6.59 7.79
N ARG A 57 -20.89 -5.49 7.28
CA ARG A 57 -20.32 -4.67 6.19
C ARG A 57 -18.93 -4.13 6.54
N ARG A 58 -17.90 -4.96 6.41
CA ARG A 58 -16.51 -4.60 6.73
C ARG A 58 -15.98 -3.71 5.61
N THR A 59 -15.32 -2.64 6.01
CA THR A 59 -14.63 -1.75 5.09
C THR A 59 -13.14 -1.98 5.17
N LEU A 60 -12.43 -1.59 4.12
CA LEU A 60 -10.99 -1.47 4.17
C LEU A 60 -10.64 -0.38 5.20
N ILE A 61 -9.88 -0.77 6.23
CA ILE A 61 -9.40 0.15 7.28
C ILE A 61 -8.02 0.67 6.91
N SER A 62 -7.12 -0.24 6.51
CA SER A 62 -5.74 0.14 6.20
C SER A 62 -5.12 -0.86 5.22
N PHE A 63 -4.08 -0.40 4.53
CA PHE A 63 -3.24 -1.24 3.70
C PHE A 63 -1.78 -0.84 3.87
N GLU A 64 -0.95 -1.80 4.29
CA GLU A 64 0.47 -1.64 4.58
C GLU A 64 1.28 -2.73 3.88
N GLY A 65 2.17 -2.35 2.98
CA GLY A 65 3.05 -3.23 2.22
C GLY A 65 2.29 -4.25 1.39
N CYS A 66 2.20 -5.47 1.92
CA CYS A 66 1.53 -6.60 1.29
C CYS A 66 0.35 -7.13 2.11
N ARG A 67 -0.13 -6.34 3.08
CA ARG A 67 -1.19 -6.73 4.01
C ARG A 67 -2.24 -5.64 4.14
N PHE A 68 -3.52 -6.01 4.01
CA PHE A 68 -4.63 -5.09 4.22
C PHE A 68 -5.54 -5.56 5.35
N THR A 69 -6.14 -4.60 6.05
CA THR A 69 -7.04 -4.86 7.17
C THR A 69 -8.46 -4.52 6.77
N CYS A 70 -9.34 -5.51 6.76
CA CYS A 70 -10.78 -5.29 6.74
C CYS A 70 -11.28 -5.20 8.18
N GLY A 71 -12.18 -4.30 8.47
CA GLY A 71 -12.83 -4.33 9.77
C GLY A 71 -14.09 -3.50 9.82
N MET A 72 -14.63 -3.44 11.02
CA MET A 72 -15.87 -2.76 11.32
C MET A 72 -15.78 -2.22 12.74
N LYS A 73 -16.49 -1.11 12.97
CA LYS A 73 -16.81 -0.65 14.31
C LYS A 73 -18.33 -0.58 14.38
N ASP A 74 -18.90 -1.33 15.30
CA ASP A 74 -20.30 -1.17 15.67
C ASP A 74 -20.34 -0.53 17.06
N THR A 75 -21.03 0.60 17.16
CA THR A 75 -21.26 1.36 18.39
C THR A 75 -22.72 1.28 18.84
N SER A 76 -23.54 0.43 18.23
CA SER A 76 -24.93 0.26 18.63
C SER A 76 -25.04 -0.44 20.00
N ASN A 77 -25.96 0.05 20.83
CA ASN A 77 -26.35 -0.50 22.14
C ASN A 77 -25.30 -0.48 23.27
N GLY A 78 -24.27 0.36 23.21
CA GLY A 78 -23.32 0.56 24.33
C GLY A 78 -22.24 -0.51 24.47
N HIS A 79 -22.23 -1.52 23.59
CA HIS A 79 -21.11 -2.44 23.42
C HIS A 79 -20.25 -1.99 22.23
N ASN A 80 -19.00 -1.63 22.49
CA ASN A 80 -18.03 -1.33 21.45
C ASN A 80 -17.54 -2.64 20.82
N PHE A 81 -18.15 -3.07 19.72
CA PHE A 81 -17.69 -4.24 18.98
C PHE A 81 -16.82 -3.82 17.81
N ALA A 82 -15.54 -4.18 17.86
CA ALA A 82 -14.59 -3.97 16.78
C ALA A 82 -14.02 -5.32 16.34
N SER A 83 -14.32 -5.73 15.11
CA SER A 83 -13.69 -6.88 14.48
C SER A 83 -12.74 -6.42 13.39
N LYS A 84 -11.54 -7.00 13.37
CA LYS A 84 -10.51 -6.76 12.37
C LYS A 84 -10.06 -8.09 11.80
N GLN A 85 -9.84 -8.12 10.51
CA GLN A 85 -9.29 -9.26 9.80
C GLN A 85 -8.22 -8.78 8.84
N VAL A 86 -7.04 -9.38 8.96
CA VAL A 86 -5.88 -9.02 8.15
C VAL A 86 -5.74 -10.05 7.04
N TYR A 87 -5.57 -9.56 5.82
CA TYR A 87 -5.36 -10.36 4.63
C TYR A 87 -4.02 -10.04 4.02
N THR A 88 -3.45 -11.03 3.35
CA THR A 88 -2.20 -10.90 2.61
C THR A 88 -2.50 -10.83 1.12
N LEU A 89 -1.79 -9.94 0.41
CA LEU A 89 -1.82 -9.88 -1.04
C LEU A 89 -1.17 -11.11 -1.66
N LYS A 90 -1.55 -11.39 -2.90
CA LYS A 90 -0.95 -12.49 -3.66
C LYS A 90 0.52 -12.20 -3.93
N ASP A 91 1.33 -13.25 -3.92
CA ASP A 91 2.72 -13.16 -4.35
C ASP A 91 2.81 -12.63 -5.78
N GLY A 92 3.83 -11.81 -6.04
CA GLY A 92 4.02 -11.08 -7.30
C GLY A 92 3.22 -9.78 -7.42
N THR A 93 2.36 -9.43 -6.46
CA THR A 93 1.66 -8.13 -6.49
C THR A 93 2.66 -6.98 -6.28
N PRO A 94 2.74 -5.99 -7.18
CA PRO A 94 3.57 -4.81 -6.96
C PRO A 94 3.19 -4.07 -5.67
N CYS A 95 4.17 -3.78 -4.82
CA CYS A 95 3.97 -3.10 -3.53
C CYS A 95 4.87 -1.87 -3.33
N GLY A 96 5.75 -1.58 -4.30
CA GLY A 96 6.58 -0.39 -4.34
C GLY A 96 7.36 -0.26 -5.64
N TYR A 97 8.28 0.72 -5.71
CA TYR A 97 9.16 0.88 -6.87
C TYR A 97 10.16 -0.29 -6.94
N ASN A 98 10.09 -1.10 -7.99
CA ASN A 98 10.86 -2.34 -8.12
C ASN A 98 10.68 -3.33 -6.95
N MET A 99 9.53 -3.29 -6.27
CA MET A 99 9.21 -4.18 -5.16
C MET A 99 7.93 -4.97 -5.40
N VAL A 100 7.91 -6.21 -4.93
CA VAL A 100 6.82 -7.17 -5.11
C VAL A 100 6.50 -7.90 -3.81
N CYS A 101 5.26 -8.34 -3.68
CA CYS A 101 4.85 -9.17 -2.55
C CYS A 101 5.40 -10.59 -2.68
N GLN A 102 6.00 -11.08 -1.61
CA GLN A 102 6.35 -12.49 -1.45
C GLN A 102 6.10 -12.90 -0.01
N ARG A 103 5.26 -13.93 0.20
CA ARG A 103 4.89 -14.46 1.53
C ARG A 103 4.37 -13.38 2.48
N GLY A 104 3.71 -12.36 1.92
CA GLY A 104 3.16 -11.23 2.67
C GLY A 104 4.14 -10.15 3.10
N THR A 105 5.37 -10.19 2.60
CA THR A 105 6.36 -9.12 2.74
C THR A 105 6.56 -8.42 1.40
N CYS A 106 6.75 -7.11 1.43
CA CYS A 106 7.16 -6.35 0.26
C CYS A 106 8.67 -6.40 0.13
N ILE A 107 9.18 -7.08 -0.89
CA ILE A 107 10.62 -7.31 -1.10
C ILE A 107 11.07 -6.68 -2.41
N ASP A 108 12.37 -6.39 -2.53
CA ASP A 108 12.95 -5.98 -3.81
C ASP A 108 12.81 -7.12 -4.82
N ILE A 109 12.51 -6.80 -6.08
CA ILE A 109 12.38 -7.78 -7.15
C ILE A 109 13.66 -8.61 -7.35
N LEU A 110 14.83 -8.05 -7.01
CA LEU A 110 16.12 -8.75 -7.05
C LEU A 110 16.27 -9.81 -5.95
N GLU A 111 15.49 -9.70 -4.87
CA GLU A 111 15.46 -10.67 -3.76
C GLU A 111 14.34 -11.72 -3.93
N MET A 112 13.57 -11.63 -5.03
CA MET A 112 12.46 -12.54 -5.28
C MET A 112 12.95 -13.96 -5.56
N ASN A 113 12.55 -14.89 -4.70
CA ASN A 113 12.81 -16.31 -4.92
C ASN A 113 11.72 -16.91 -5.80
N PHE A 114 12.09 -17.47 -6.95
CA PHE A 114 11.18 -18.27 -7.78
C PHE A 114 11.10 -19.68 -7.18
N VAL A 115 9.91 -20.07 -6.71
CA VAL A 115 9.62 -21.41 -6.16
C VAL A 115 8.84 -22.21 -7.18
#